data_AF-A0A1E4K171-F1
#
_entry.id   AF-A0A1E4K171-F1
#
_cell.length_a   1.000
_cell.length_b   1.000
_cell.length_c   1.000
_cell.angle_alpha   90.00
_cell.angle_beta   90.00
_cell.angle_gamma   90.00
#
_symmetry.space_group_name_H-M   'P 1'
#
loop_
_entity.id
_entity.type
_entity.pdbx_description
1 polymer ?
#
loop_
_entity_poly.entity_id
_entity_poly.type
_entity_poly.pdbx_seq_one_letter_code
_entity_poly.pdbx_strand_id
1 'polypeptide(L)'
;MALVNMKDLLDHAYQNGYAVGAFDLAGVDFLEGILTAAERVLAPVILSLAESHFAHFEFDLLMPAVEAAARRATVPVAVHLDHGASLDSARRAIRLVANGVMVDAPSFPRWKSRHHPRRRRHGSCLLRRRGR
;
A
#
# COMPACT_ATOMS: atom_id res chain seq x y z
N MET A 1 17.54 -6.25 -1.16
CA MET A 1 16.22 -5.89 -1.75
C MET A 1 15.17 -6.10 -0.67
N ALA A 2 14.52 -5.02 -0.23
CA ALA A 2 13.47 -5.05 0.80
C ALA A 2 12.05 -4.79 0.27
N LEU A 3 11.91 -4.24 -0.95
CA LEU A 3 10.59 -4.04 -1.56
C LEU A 3 9.97 -5.40 -1.93
N VAL A 4 8.85 -5.74 -1.29
CA VAL A 4 8.13 -7.01 -1.44
C VAL A 4 6.72 -6.80 -1.98
N ASN A 5 6.14 -7.85 -2.55
CA ASN A 5 4.75 -7.83 -2.98
C ASN A 5 3.82 -7.73 -1.75
N MET A 6 2.87 -6.79 -1.77
CA MET A 6 1.93 -6.59 -0.66
C MET A 6 1.09 -7.85 -0.38
N LYS A 7 0.73 -8.62 -1.40
CA LYS A 7 -0.01 -9.87 -1.21
C LYS A 7 0.79 -10.87 -0.39
N ASP A 8 2.05 -11.09 -0.75
CA ASP A 8 2.89 -12.08 -0.06
C ASP A 8 3.19 -11.63 1.37
N LEU A 9 3.35 -10.31 1.58
CA LEU A 9 3.50 -9.69 2.90
C LEU A 9 2.26 -9.94 3.80
N LEU A 10 1.06 -9.71 3.26
CA LEU A 10 -0.19 -9.90 4.00
C LEU A 10 -0.53 -11.38 4.21
N ASP A 11 -0.27 -12.24 3.23
CA ASP A 11 -0.47 -13.68 3.35
C ASP A 11 0.43 -14.25 4.44
N HIS A 12 1.71 -13.84 4.48
CA HIS A 12 2.62 -14.22 5.55
C HIS A 12 2.12 -13.73 6.92
N ALA A 13 1.67 -12.47 7.01
CA ALA A 13 1.12 -11.93 8.26
C ALA A 13 -0.11 -12.69 8.74
N TYR A 14 -1.02 -13.03 7.83
CA TYR A 14 -2.22 -13.81 8.11
C TYR A 14 -1.88 -15.22 8.60
N GLN A 15 -0.94 -15.91 7.94
CA GLN A 15 -0.51 -17.26 8.31
C GLN A 15 0.19 -17.31 9.67
N ASN A 16 0.89 -16.24 10.05
CA ASN A 16 1.66 -16.16 11.30
C ASN A 16 0.94 -15.38 12.41
N GLY A 17 -0.31 -14.96 12.21
CA GLY A 17 -1.15 -14.37 13.25
C GLY A 17 -0.74 -12.96 13.70
N TYR A 18 -0.17 -12.14 12.81
CA TYR A 18 0.15 -10.74 13.11
C TYR A 18 -0.41 -9.78 12.05
N ALA A 19 -0.35 -8.48 12.34
CA ALA A 19 -0.78 -7.43 11.42
C ALA A 19 0.42 -6.60 10.94
N VAL A 20 0.31 -6.05 9.74
CA VAL A 20 1.32 -5.15 9.17
C VAL A 20 0.80 -3.72 9.25
N GLY A 21 1.60 -2.81 9.80
CA GLY A 21 1.25 -1.39 9.86
C GLY A 21 1.26 -0.76 8.47
N ALA A 22 0.19 -0.05 8.12
CA ALA A 22 0.11 0.80 6.94
C ALA A 22 0.07 2.26 7.39
N PHE A 23 1.05 3.05 6.94
CA PHE A 23 1.20 4.44 7.36
C PHE A 23 1.22 5.36 6.15
N ASP A 24 0.37 6.38 6.19
CA ASP A 24 0.29 7.35 5.10
C ASP A 24 1.50 8.27 5.08
N LEU A 25 2.00 8.50 3.87
CA LEU A 25 3.02 9.48 3.59
C LEU A 25 2.38 10.85 3.39
N ALA A 26 2.86 11.82 4.15
CA ALA A 26 2.56 13.24 3.97
C ALA A 26 3.77 14.05 3.42
N GLY A 27 4.91 13.38 3.21
CA GLY A 27 6.16 13.99 2.76
C GLY A 27 7.36 13.06 2.96
N VAL A 28 8.55 13.55 2.61
CA VAL A 28 9.81 12.80 2.73
C VAL A 28 10.23 12.57 4.18
N ASP A 29 9.90 13.48 5.10
CA ASP A 29 10.19 13.33 6.52
C ASP A 29 9.43 12.14 7.14
N PHE A 30 8.19 11.93 6.68
CA PHE A 30 7.38 10.77 7.09
C PHE A 30 7.99 9.47 6.58
N LEU A 31 8.46 9.46 5.33
CA LEU A 31 9.11 8.30 4.74
C LEU A 31 10.33 7.87 5.58
N GLU A 32 11.19 8.81 5.94
CA GLU A 32 12.36 8.52 6.78
C GLU A 32 11.96 8.07 8.19
N GLY A 33 11.00 8.76 8.82
CA GLY A 33 10.54 8.42 10.17
C GLY A 33 9.90 7.03 10.26
N ILE A 34 9.03 6.69 9.30
CA ILE A 34 8.34 5.39 9.25
C ILE A 34 9.36 4.27 9.01
N LEU A 35 10.26 4.42 8.04
CA LEU A 35 11.26 3.40 7.76
C LEU A 35 12.21 3.22 8.95
N THR A 36 12.72 4.32 9.53
CA THR A 36 13.59 4.25 10.71
C THR A 36 12.90 3.52 11.87
N ALA A 37 11.62 3.81 12.12
CA ALA A 37 10.86 3.14 13.15
C ALA A 37 10.71 1.64 12.85
N ALA A 38 10.30 1.28 11.63
CA ALA A 38 10.11 -0.10 11.19
C ALA A 38 11.40 -0.92 11.30
N GLU A 39 12.53 -0.34 10.91
CA GLU A 39 13.85 -0.97 11.02
C GLU A 39 14.29 -1.18 12.47
N ARG A 40 14.05 -0.19 13.35
CA ARG A 40 14.37 -0.31 14.79
C ARG A 40 13.60 -1.43 15.49
N VAL A 41 12.36 -1.67 15.08
CA VAL A 41 11.51 -2.73 15.65
C VAL A 41 11.56 -4.03 14.85
N LEU A 42 12.37 -4.08 13.78
CA LEU A 42 12.52 -5.22 12.88
C LEU A 42 11.17 -5.71 12.31
N ALA A 43 10.25 -4.78 12.02
CA ALA A 43 8.89 -5.11 11.58
C ALA A 43 8.66 -4.78 10.10
N PRO A 44 7.87 -5.58 9.38
CA PRO A 44 7.42 -5.22 8.04
C PRO A 44 6.50 -4.00 8.08
N VAL A 45 6.51 -3.23 6.99
CA VAL A 45 5.70 -2.00 6.89
C VAL A 45 5.11 -1.80 5.50
N ILE A 46 3.93 -1.18 5.45
CA ILE A 46 3.30 -0.70 4.22
C ILE A 46 3.40 0.83 4.22
N LEU A 47 4.06 1.36 3.20
CA LEU A 47 4.06 2.79 2.90
C LEU A 47 2.82 3.09 2.07
N SER A 48 1.90 3.84 2.65
CA SER A 48 0.60 4.15 2.08
C SER A 48 0.59 5.57 1.50
N LEU A 49 -0.04 5.76 0.35
CA LEU A 49 -0.17 7.07 -0.29
C LEU A 49 -1.64 7.31 -0.60
N ALA A 50 -2.28 8.20 0.16
CA ALA A 50 -3.64 8.61 -0.09
C ALA A 50 -3.71 9.56 -1.30
N GLU A 51 -4.63 9.31 -2.23
CA GLU A 51 -4.84 10.18 -3.39
C GLU A 51 -5.24 11.62 -3.00
N SER A 52 -5.90 11.79 -1.84
CA SER A 52 -6.20 13.11 -1.26
C SER A 52 -4.94 13.96 -1.04
N HIS A 53 -3.79 13.35 -0.82
CA HIS A 53 -2.54 14.05 -0.59
C HIS A 53 -1.85 14.53 -1.87
N PHE A 54 -2.32 14.11 -3.05
CA PHE A 54 -1.70 14.51 -4.33
C PHE A 54 -1.87 15.99 -4.63
N ALA A 55 -2.76 16.69 -3.93
CA ALA A 55 -2.88 18.15 -3.97
C ALA A 55 -1.76 18.87 -3.19
N HIS A 56 -1.04 18.18 -2.32
CA HIS A 56 -0.06 18.77 -1.40
C HIS A 56 1.39 18.50 -1.82
N PHE A 57 1.63 17.48 -2.64
CA PHE A 57 2.95 17.17 -3.19
C PHE A 57 2.84 16.51 -4.56
N GLU A 58 3.87 16.76 -5.38
CA GLU A 58 3.99 16.19 -6.72
C GLU A 58 4.26 14.68 -6.65
N PHE A 59 3.20 13.90 -6.89
CA PHE A 59 3.22 12.43 -6.75
C PHE A 59 4.29 11.76 -7.61
N ASP A 60 4.52 12.24 -8.84
CA ASP A 60 5.51 11.68 -9.75
C ASP A 60 6.96 11.94 -9.29
N LEU A 61 7.18 12.92 -8.41
CA LEU A 61 8.48 13.17 -7.75
C LEU A 61 8.65 12.35 -6.47
N LEU A 62 7.58 12.19 -5.68
CA LEU A 62 7.64 11.43 -4.43
C LEU A 62 7.82 9.92 -4.67
N MET A 63 7.15 9.37 -5.67
CA MET A 63 7.11 7.92 -5.90
C MET A 63 8.50 7.29 -6.17
N PRO A 64 9.39 7.89 -6.99
CA PRO A 64 10.77 7.41 -7.13
C PRO A 64 11.56 7.45 -5.81
N ALA A 65 11.36 8.46 -4.96
CA ALA A 65 12.02 8.55 -3.67
C ALA A 65 11.53 7.44 -2.73
N VAL A 66 10.22 7.18 -2.70
CA VAL A 66 9.61 6.07 -1.95
C VAL A 66 10.15 4.73 -2.43
N GLU A 67 10.23 4.51 -3.74
CA GLU A 67 10.81 3.29 -4.30
C GLU A 67 12.26 3.10 -3.87
N ALA A 68 13.08 4.14 -4.01
CA ALA A 68 14.50 4.09 -3.65
C ALA A 68 14.68 3.79 -2.16
N ALA A 69 13.91 4.43 -1.29
CA ALA A 69 13.97 4.20 0.15
C ALA A 69 13.50 2.79 0.52
N ALA A 70 12.36 2.33 -0.03
CA ALA A 70 11.83 0.99 0.21
C ALA A 70 12.80 -0.12 -0.25
N ARG A 71 13.54 0.10 -1.35
CA ARG A 71 14.56 -0.86 -1.83
C ARG A 71 15.78 -0.95 -0.91
N ARG A 72 16.13 0.16 -0.25
CA ARG A 72 17.27 0.30 0.66
C ARG A 72 16.98 -0.17 2.09
N ALA A 73 15.71 -0.27 2.46
CA ALA A 73 15.31 -0.72 3.78
C ALA A 73 15.89 -2.10 4.11
N THR A 74 16.02 -2.37 5.40
CA THR A 74 16.50 -3.66 5.95
C THR A 74 15.35 -4.59 6.35
N VAL A 75 14.12 -4.06 6.42
CA VAL A 75 12.88 -4.80 6.70
C VAL A 75 12.00 -4.89 5.44
N PRO A 76 11.06 -5.85 5.34
CA PRO A 76 10.15 -5.93 4.20
C PRO A 76 9.24 -4.70 4.09
N VAL A 77 9.22 -4.07 2.92
CA VAL A 77 8.41 -2.88 2.64
C VAL A 77 7.47 -3.15 1.46
N ALA A 78 6.20 -2.76 1.58
CA ALA A 78 5.26 -2.68 0.47
C ALA A 78 4.82 -1.23 0.23
N VAL A 79 4.37 -0.90 -0.99
CA VAL A 79 3.90 0.44 -1.34
C VAL A 79 2.45 0.36 -1.83
N HIS A 80 1.57 1.14 -1.19
CA HIS A 80 0.14 1.06 -1.38
C HIS A 80 -0.45 2.41 -1.85
N LEU A 81 -1.33 2.38 -2.85
CA LEU A 81 -2.24 3.50 -3.11
C LEU A 81 -3.47 3.35 -2.23
N ASP A 82 -3.75 4.36 -1.43
CA ASP A 82 -4.90 4.42 -0.54
C ASP A 82 -6.01 5.32 -1.09
N HIS A 83 -7.26 4.90 -0.87
CA HIS A 83 -8.47 5.62 -1.26
C HIS A 83 -8.47 6.14 -2.72
N GLY A 84 -8.02 5.33 -3.67
CA GLY A 84 -7.99 5.68 -5.08
C GLY A 84 -9.39 6.00 -5.63
N ALA A 85 -9.58 7.18 -6.19
CA ALA A 85 -10.87 7.68 -6.66
C ALA A 85 -11.32 7.02 -7.97
N SER A 86 -10.39 6.46 -8.75
CA SER A 86 -10.68 5.87 -10.05
C SER A 86 -9.73 4.72 -10.41
N LEU A 87 -10.16 3.93 -11.39
CA LEU A 87 -9.31 2.89 -11.97
C LEU A 87 -8.05 3.47 -12.64
N ASP A 88 -8.14 4.69 -13.17
CA ASP A 88 -7.00 5.35 -13.80
C ASP A 88 -5.97 5.83 -12.78
N SER A 89 -6.42 6.27 -11.60
CA SER A 89 -5.55 6.53 -10.44
C SER A 89 -4.80 5.26 -10.02
N ALA A 90 -5.52 4.14 -9.88
CA ALA A 90 -4.89 2.85 -9.57
C ALA A 90 -3.86 2.43 -10.63
N ARG A 91 -4.18 2.58 -11.92
CA ARG A 91 -3.24 2.32 -13.02
C ARG A 91 -2.01 3.23 -12.97
N ARG A 92 -2.18 4.52 -12.64
CA ARG A 92 -1.08 5.47 -12.48
C ARG A 92 -0.16 5.04 -11.34
N ALA A 93 -0.71 4.76 -10.16
CA ALA A 93 0.08 4.34 -9.00
C ALA A 93 0.86 3.04 -9.27
N ILE A 94 0.22 2.06 -9.91
CA ILE A 94 0.84 0.78 -10.31
C ILE A 94 1.99 0.98 -11.30
N ARG A 95 1.87 1.94 -12.22
CA ARG A 95 2.93 2.27 -13.19
C ARG A 95 4.17 2.85 -12.53
N LEU A 96 4.00 3.60 -11.44
CA LEU A 96 5.10 4.20 -10.70
C LEU A 96 5.79 3.15 -9.82
N VAL A 97 5.20 2.78 -8.68
CA VAL A 97 5.77 1.73 -7.81
C VAL A 97 4.73 0.98 -6.97
N ALA A 98 3.46 1.43 -6.91
CA ALA A 98 2.48 0.83 -6.02
C ALA A 98 2.28 -0.66 -6.36
N ASN A 99 2.42 -1.50 -5.33
CA ASN A 99 2.27 -2.94 -5.42
C ASN A 99 1.03 -3.45 -4.67
N GLY A 100 0.28 -2.54 -4.05
CA GLY A 100 -1.14 -2.70 -3.73
C GLY A 100 -1.90 -1.42 -4.02
N VAL A 101 -3.20 -1.54 -4.29
CA VAL A 101 -4.08 -0.39 -4.53
C VAL A 101 -5.43 -0.64 -3.89
N MET A 102 -5.97 0.37 -3.22
CA MET A 102 -7.35 0.43 -2.76
C MET A 102 -8.11 1.42 -3.63
N VAL A 103 -9.19 0.98 -4.27
CA VAL A 103 -10.06 1.86 -5.08
C VAL A 103 -11.43 1.97 -4.42
N ASP A 104 -11.80 3.20 -4.11
CA ASP A 104 -13.05 3.57 -3.46
C ASP A 104 -14.04 4.08 -4.51
N ALA A 105 -14.54 3.16 -5.33
CA ALA A 105 -15.51 3.48 -6.36
C ALA A 105 -16.94 3.16 -5.87
N PRO A 106 -17.81 4.18 -5.62
CA PRO A 106 -19.17 3.98 -5.13
C PRO A 106 -20.07 3.21 -6.13
N SER A 107 -19.66 3.15 -7.40
CA SER A 107 -20.35 2.45 -8.49
C SER A 107 -19.96 0.98 -8.63
N PHE A 108 -18.98 0.47 -7.87
CA PHE A 108 -18.71 -0.97 -7.90
C PHE A 108 -19.84 -1.72 -7.19
N PRO A 109 -20.35 -2.82 -7.78
CA PRO A 109 -21.25 -3.70 -7.06
C PRO A 109 -20.56 -4.08 -5.75
N ARG A 110 -21.20 -3.81 -4.61
CA ARG A 110 -20.69 -4.23 -3.30
C ARG A 110 -20.29 -5.70 -3.45
N TRP A 111 -19.01 -5.99 -3.28
CA TRP A 111 -18.54 -7.36 -3.23
C TRP A 111 -19.38 -8.06 -2.17
N LYS A 112 -20.32 -8.91 -2.61
CA LYS A 112 -21.01 -9.82 -1.71
C LYS A 112 -19.92 -10.75 -1.23
N SER A 113 -19.44 -10.50 -0.02
CA SER A 113 -18.61 -11.43 0.72
C SER A 113 -19.26 -12.80 0.51
N ARG A 114 -18.58 -13.73 -0.19
CA ARG A 114 -18.95 -15.13 -0.06
C ARG A 114 -18.78 -15.41 1.43
N HIS A 115 -19.90 -15.43 2.14
CA HIS A 115 -19.92 -15.55 3.58
C HIS A 115 -19.23 -16.85 3.97
N HIS A 116 -17.97 -16.76 4.38
CA HIS A 116 -17.59 -17.50 5.57
C HIS A 116 -18.29 -16.81 6.74
N PRO A 117 -19.05 -17.54 7.56
CA PRO A 117 -20.00 -16.96 8.49
C PRO A 117 -19.24 -16.40 9.70
N ARG A 118 -18.65 -15.20 9.55
CA ARG A 118 -18.38 -14.27 10.64
C ARG A 118 -17.82 -12.97 10.06
N ARG A 119 -18.61 -11.91 10.30
CA ARG A 119 -18.21 -10.51 10.42
C ARG A 119 -18.33 -9.65 9.16
N ARG A 120 -19.18 -8.63 9.32
CA ARG A 120 -19.36 -7.45 8.48
C ARG A 120 -18.06 -6.64 8.44
N ARG A 121 -17.70 -6.07 7.28
CA ARG A 121 -17.35 -4.65 7.06
C ARG A 121 -16.82 -4.41 5.63
N HIS A 122 -16.74 -3.12 5.30
CA HIS A 122 -16.59 -2.43 4.02
C HIS A 122 -15.72 -3.10 2.95
N GLY A 123 -16.19 -3.04 1.71
CA GLY A 123 -15.54 -3.64 0.54
C GLY A 123 -14.65 -2.63 -0.19
N SER A 124 -13.37 -2.94 -0.26
CA SER A 124 -12.38 -2.31 -1.13
C SER A 124 -11.97 -3.28 -2.25
N CYS A 125 -11.71 -2.77 -3.45
CA CYS A 125 -11.29 -3.55 -4.62
C CYS A 125 -9.77 -3.45 -4.80
N LEU A 126 -9.03 -4.55 -4.57
CA LEU A 126 -7.61 -4.65 -4.89
C LEU A 126 -7.40 -4.98 -6.38
N LEU A 127 -6.75 -4.09 -7.11
CA LEU A 127 -6.35 -4.30 -8.51
C LEU A 127 -4.89 -4.78 -8.63
N ARG A 128 -4.64 -5.69 -9.58
CA ARG A 128 -3.37 -6.40 -9.77
C ARG A 128 -2.52 -5.81 -10.88
N ARG A 129 -1.19 -5.76 -10.69
CA ARG A 129 -0.22 -5.69 -11.79
C ARG A 129 0.08 -7.13 -12.25
N ARG A 130 -0.20 -7.47 -13.52
CA ARG A 130 0.34 -8.70 -14.13
C ARG A 130 1.82 -8.48 -14.43
N GLY A 131 2.67 -9.35 -13.90
CA GLY A 131 4.13 -9.26 -14.02
C GLY A 131 4.61 -9.31 -15.47
N ARG A 132 5.74 -8.63 -15.70
CA ARG A 132 6.74 -9.00 -16.70
C ARG A 132 7.95 -9.51 -15.92
#